data_AF-A0A2S8UW97-F1
#
_entry.id   AF-A0A2S8UW97-F1
#
_cell.length_a   1.000
_cell.length_b   1.000
_cell.length_c   1.000
_cell.angle_alpha   90.00
_cell.angle_beta   90.00
_cell.angle_gamma   90.00
#
_symmetry.space_group_name_H-M   'P 1'
#
loop_
_entity.id
_entity.type
_entity.pdbx_description
1 polymer ?
#
loop_
_entity_poly.entity_id
_entity_poly.type
_entity_poly.pdbx_seq_one_letter_code
_entity_poly.pdbx_strand_id
1 'polypeptide(L)'
;MRVTTFTETMRGTVAPASPTGRSGQESLTALVADHERATRSGDAGPLLLLDLRMRLPEPQDAEDGFRGDVRGGRIVAPGFEGAVTAGKADILIHDGERRIMRYRLRARSAEGRELVVVGTKYLRRGLTGAWGDTTTLYVDVFDGDVDMDDGGELEQVEPIMVGIVHVLPRDLVGQMLSLRGRPLGFGCDFVRRVLPHRVRR
;
A
#
# COMPACT_ATOMS: atom_id res chain seq x y z
N MET A 1 16.29 -20.01 0.54
CA MET A 1 15.79 -18.62 0.51
C MET A 1 14.71 -18.47 1.56
N ARG A 2 14.86 -17.56 2.53
CA ARG A 2 13.88 -17.40 3.61
C ARG A 2 12.74 -16.50 3.18
N VAL A 3 11.57 -16.71 3.78
CA VAL A 3 10.33 -16.05 3.43
C VAL A 3 9.55 -15.74 4.70
N THR A 4 9.05 -14.51 4.79
CA THR A 4 8.10 -14.07 5.80
C THR A 4 6.71 -14.00 5.18
N THR A 5 5.71 -14.51 5.88
CA THR A 5 4.31 -14.42 5.47
C THR A 5 3.46 -13.85 6.59
N PHE A 6 2.51 -13.00 6.24
CA PHE A 6 1.51 -12.48 7.19
C PHE A 6 0.22 -12.12 6.45
N THR A 7 -0.83 -11.88 7.22
CA THR A 7 -2.11 -11.37 6.74
C THR A 7 -2.27 -9.92 7.18
N GLU A 8 -2.74 -9.07 6.29
CA GLU A 8 -2.96 -7.65 6.55
C GLU A 8 -4.40 -7.26 6.20
N THR A 9 -4.98 -6.37 7.01
CA THR A 9 -6.29 -5.79 6.73
C THR A 9 -6.21 -4.27 6.88
N MET A 10 -6.71 -3.58 5.87
CA MET A 10 -6.78 -2.11 5.80
C MET A 10 -8.20 -1.66 5.51
N ARG A 11 -8.58 -0.54 6.10
CA ARG A 11 -9.93 0.03 5.97
C ARG A 11 -9.86 1.53 5.85
N GLY A 12 -10.68 2.09 4.98
CA GLY A 12 -10.87 3.53 4.90
C GLY A 12 -11.92 3.88 3.87
N THR A 13 -11.70 4.96 3.14
CA THR A 13 -12.67 5.51 2.22
C THR A 13 -12.05 5.88 0.90
N VAL A 14 -12.85 5.83 -0.15
CA VAL A 14 -12.55 6.32 -1.50
C VAL A 14 -13.70 7.15 -2.01
N ALA A 15 -13.42 8.13 -2.85
CA ALA A 15 -14.42 8.91 -3.57
C ALA A 15 -14.07 8.92 -5.06
N PRO A 16 -15.02 9.27 -5.95
CA PRO A 16 -14.73 9.45 -7.36
C PRO A 16 -13.52 10.37 -7.57
N ALA A 17 -12.61 9.97 -8.46
CA ALA A 17 -11.48 10.82 -8.80
C ALA A 17 -11.99 12.11 -9.46
N SER A 18 -11.40 13.25 -9.08
CA SER A 18 -11.63 14.49 -9.81
C SER A 18 -10.84 14.45 -11.11
N PRO A 19 -11.38 14.91 -12.26
CA PRO A 19 -10.68 14.90 -13.56
C PRO A 19 -9.51 15.90 -13.65
N THR A 20 -8.87 16.24 -12.53
CA THR A 20 -7.69 17.10 -12.50
C THR A 20 -6.52 16.30 -13.05
N GLY A 21 -6.15 16.58 -14.30
CA GLY A 21 -5.06 15.90 -15.01
C GLY A 21 -3.80 15.82 -14.17
N ARG A 22 -3.59 14.66 -13.55
CA ARG A 22 -2.39 14.36 -12.76
C ARG A 22 -1.23 14.24 -13.73
N SER A 23 -0.40 15.28 -13.80
CA SER A 23 0.91 15.15 -14.45
C SER A 23 1.81 14.29 -13.55
N GLY A 24 2.58 13.36 -14.11
CA GLY A 24 3.48 12.43 -13.39
C GLY A 24 4.56 13.05 -12.48
N GLN A 25 4.53 14.37 -12.26
CA GLN A 25 5.38 15.11 -11.31
C GLN A 25 4.56 15.91 -10.28
N GLU A 26 3.38 15.45 -9.86
CA GLU A 26 2.73 16.06 -8.71
C GLU A 26 3.58 15.88 -7.45
N SER A 27 3.82 16.99 -6.74
CA SER A 27 4.45 16.96 -5.42
C SER A 27 3.62 16.06 -4.49
N LEU A 28 4.28 15.23 -3.69
CA LEU A 28 3.64 14.41 -2.65
C LEU A 28 2.59 15.19 -1.85
N THR A 29 2.87 16.45 -1.54
CA THR A 29 1.94 17.31 -0.79
C THR A 29 0.63 17.55 -1.54
N ALA A 30 0.68 17.70 -2.87
CA ALA A 30 -0.50 17.86 -3.71
C ALA A 30 -1.30 16.56 -3.77
N LEU A 31 -0.63 15.43 -3.98
CA LEU A 31 -1.24 14.10 -3.98
C LEU A 31 -1.99 13.84 -2.66
N VAL A 32 -1.33 14.06 -1.52
CA VAL A 32 -1.93 13.88 -0.19
C VAL A 32 -3.16 14.78 -0.02
N ALA A 33 -3.04 16.07 -0.36
CA ALA A 33 -4.13 17.02 -0.22
C ALA A 33 -5.34 16.66 -1.10
N ASP A 34 -5.10 16.09 -2.29
CA ASP A 34 -6.14 15.63 -3.20
C ASP A 34 -6.94 14.45 -2.61
N HIS A 35 -6.24 13.41 -2.14
CA HIS A 35 -6.86 12.25 -1.51
C HIS A 35 -7.63 12.63 -0.23
N GLU A 36 -7.07 13.53 0.60
CA GLU A 36 -7.76 14.02 1.79
C GLU A 36 -9.01 14.84 1.45
N ARG A 37 -9.00 15.58 0.34
CA ARG A 37 -10.15 16.35 -0.12
C ARG A 37 -11.25 15.42 -0.63
N ALA A 38 -10.87 14.45 -1.45
CA ALA A 38 -11.78 13.44 -2.00
C ALA A 38 -12.50 12.67 -0.89
N THR A 39 -11.77 12.19 0.13
CA THR A 39 -12.35 11.43 1.25
C THR A 39 -13.21 12.27 2.21
N ARG A 40 -13.08 13.61 2.19
CA ARG A 40 -13.96 14.53 2.94
C ARG A 40 -15.22 14.93 2.16
N SER A 41 -15.34 14.55 0.89
CA SER A 41 -16.52 14.81 0.08
C SER A 41 -17.72 13.96 0.55
N GLY A 42 -18.94 14.41 0.27
CA GLY A 42 -20.16 13.68 0.62
C GLY A 42 -20.36 12.36 -0.14
N ASP A 43 -19.57 12.14 -1.19
CA ASP A 43 -19.65 10.97 -2.08
C ASP A 43 -18.64 9.87 -1.72
N ALA A 44 -17.94 10.01 -0.60
CA ALA A 44 -16.98 9.01 -0.13
C ALA A 44 -17.69 7.72 0.31
N GLY A 45 -17.28 6.60 -0.28
CA GLY A 45 -17.71 5.26 0.10
C GLY A 45 -16.58 4.45 0.74
N PRO A 46 -16.88 3.29 1.33
CA PRO A 46 -15.88 2.48 2.01
C PRO A 46 -14.92 1.80 1.03
N LEU A 47 -13.63 1.77 1.35
CA LEU A 47 -12.66 0.85 0.76
C LEU A 47 -12.09 -0.08 1.83
N LEU A 48 -12.26 -1.37 1.63
CA LEU A 48 -11.77 -2.42 2.52
C LEU A 48 -10.82 -3.33 1.75
N LEU A 49 -9.58 -3.43 2.23
CA LEU A 49 -8.60 -4.41 1.76
C LEU A 49 -8.48 -5.47 2.85
N LEU A 50 -9.11 -6.61 2.64
CA LEU A 50 -9.34 -7.61 3.67
C LEU A 50 -8.45 -8.83 3.45
N ASP A 51 -7.84 -9.30 4.54
CA ASP A 51 -7.11 -10.56 4.58
C ASP A 51 -6.05 -10.71 3.46
N LEU A 52 -5.32 -9.63 3.19
CA LEU A 52 -4.24 -9.61 2.21
C LEU A 52 -3.13 -10.57 2.64
N ARG A 53 -2.94 -11.66 1.90
CA ARG A 53 -1.97 -12.71 2.21
C ARG A 53 -0.62 -12.39 1.58
N MET A 54 0.26 -11.82 2.39
CA MET A 54 1.56 -11.32 1.99
C MET A 54 2.60 -12.43 2.02
N ARG A 55 3.49 -12.43 1.02
CA ARG A 55 4.69 -13.27 0.99
C ARG A 55 5.90 -12.43 0.60
N LEU A 56 6.75 -12.16 1.57
CA LEU A 56 7.96 -11.35 1.42
C LEU A 56 9.20 -12.23 1.58
N PRO A 57 9.93 -12.52 0.49
CA PRO A 57 11.28 -13.00 0.58
C PRO A 57 12.17 -12.09 1.43
N GLU A 58 13.17 -12.69 2.08
CA GLU A 58 14.25 -11.93 2.72
C GLU A 58 15.01 -11.15 1.64
N PRO A 59 15.26 -9.84 1.82
CA PRO A 59 16.01 -9.04 0.86
C PRO A 59 17.45 -9.57 0.77
N GLN A 60 18.05 -9.45 -0.42
CA GLN A 60 19.43 -9.90 -0.64
C GLN A 60 20.44 -8.97 0.03
N ASP A 61 20.12 -7.67 0.13
CA ASP A 61 20.90 -6.65 0.83
C ASP A 61 20.15 -6.12 2.06
N ALA A 62 20.89 -5.80 3.12
CA ALA A 62 20.36 -5.16 4.30
C ALA A 62 19.87 -3.72 4.03
N GLU A 63 20.43 -3.03 3.04
CA GLU A 63 20.03 -1.68 2.63
C GLU A 63 18.79 -1.66 1.70
N ASP A 64 18.46 -2.83 1.13
CA ASP A 64 17.29 -3.00 0.27
C ASP A 64 15.99 -3.15 1.07
N GLY A 65 14.89 -2.68 0.44
CA GLY A 65 13.54 -2.94 0.89
C GLY A 65 13.09 -4.37 0.60
N PHE A 66 11.97 -4.79 1.20
CA PHE A 66 11.34 -6.07 0.89
C PHE A 66 10.50 -5.93 -0.37
N ARG A 67 10.66 -6.86 -1.31
CA ARG A 67 9.79 -6.98 -2.49
C ARG A 67 9.15 -8.36 -2.48
N GLY A 68 7.83 -8.42 -2.60
CA GLY A 68 7.12 -9.69 -2.56
C GLY A 68 5.75 -9.63 -3.21
N ASP A 69 4.97 -10.68 -2.97
CA ASP A 69 3.69 -10.91 -3.63
C ASP A 69 2.54 -10.87 -2.63
N VAL A 70 1.39 -10.40 -3.10
CA VAL A 70 0.10 -10.56 -2.43
C VAL A 70 -0.65 -11.69 -3.13
N ARG A 71 -0.86 -12.79 -2.42
CA ARG A 71 -1.35 -14.06 -3.00
C ARG A 71 -2.85 -14.27 -2.86
N GLY A 72 -3.55 -13.30 -2.30
CA GLY A 72 -4.99 -13.35 -2.12
C GLY A 72 -5.46 -12.40 -1.03
N GLY A 73 -6.76 -12.38 -0.85
CA GLY A 73 -7.47 -11.42 -0.01
C GLY A 73 -8.78 -11.03 -0.70
N ARG A 74 -9.45 -10.02 -0.19
CA ARG A 74 -10.70 -9.50 -0.76
C ARG A 74 -10.67 -7.97 -0.78
N ILE A 75 -11.21 -7.39 -1.84
CA ILE A 75 -11.42 -5.95 -1.96
C ILE A 75 -12.91 -5.68 -1.96
N VAL A 76 -13.34 -4.73 -1.14
CA VAL A 76 -14.69 -4.16 -1.15
C VAL A 76 -14.56 -2.66 -1.38
N ALA A 77 -15.18 -2.17 -2.43
CA ALA A 77 -15.20 -0.77 -2.83
C ALA A 77 -16.62 -0.39 -3.30
N PRO A 78 -16.95 0.90 -3.49
CA PRO A 78 -18.25 1.28 -4.02
C PRO A 78 -18.54 0.59 -5.36
N GLY A 79 -19.60 -0.21 -5.40
CA GLY A 79 -20.01 -0.94 -6.60
C GLY A 79 -19.13 -2.14 -6.98
N PHE A 80 -18.15 -2.53 -6.17
CA PHE A 80 -17.25 -3.65 -6.44
C PHE A 80 -16.98 -4.51 -5.18
N GLU A 81 -17.12 -5.82 -5.33
CA GLU A 81 -16.61 -6.79 -4.37
C GLU A 81 -15.93 -7.92 -5.14
N GLY A 82 -14.67 -8.23 -4.79
CA GLY A 82 -13.89 -9.21 -5.52
C GLY A 82 -12.72 -9.78 -4.76
N ALA A 83 -12.25 -10.95 -5.21
CA ALA A 83 -11.08 -11.60 -4.65
C ALA A 83 -9.81 -11.01 -5.28
N VAL A 84 -8.78 -10.80 -4.47
CA VAL A 84 -7.43 -10.46 -4.98
C VAL A 84 -6.89 -11.70 -5.70
N THR A 85 -6.60 -11.55 -6.99
CA THR A 85 -6.11 -12.63 -7.87
C THR A 85 -4.59 -12.58 -8.03
N ALA A 86 -4.00 -11.38 -7.96
CA ALA A 86 -2.57 -11.17 -7.99
C ALA A 86 -2.22 -9.84 -7.30
N GLY A 87 -0.99 -9.71 -6.82
CA GLY A 87 -0.50 -8.42 -6.38
C GLY A 87 0.97 -8.41 -6.01
N LYS A 88 1.50 -7.21 -5.90
CA LYS A 88 2.89 -6.91 -5.52
C LYS A 88 2.91 -6.01 -4.30
N ALA A 89 3.96 -6.19 -3.50
CA ALA A 89 4.20 -5.39 -2.33
C ALA A 89 5.67 -5.04 -2.21
N ASP A 90 5.95 -3.74 -2.22
CA ASP A 90 7.24 -3.17 -1.94
C ASP A 90 7.19 -2.50 -0.57
N ILE A 91 8.08 -2.87 0.31
CA ILE A 91 8.09 -2.39 1.70
C ILE A 91 9.47 -1.84 2.00
N LEU A 92 9.54 -0.56 2.37
CA LEU A 92 10.78 0.15 2.67
C LEU A 92 11.74 0.26 1.47
N ILE A 93 11.22 0.32 0.24
CA ILE A 93 12.06 0.61 -0.93
C ILE A 93 12.44 2.08 -0.97
N HIS A 94 13.56 2.40 -1.61
CA HIS A 94 14.00 3.78 -1.81
C HIS A 94 13.15 4.50 -2.85
N ASP A 95 12.80 5.74 -2.54
CA ASP A 95 12.22 6.72 -3.45
C ASP A 95 12.96 8.06 -3.23
N GLY A 96 14.05 8.24 -3.99
CA GLY A 96 15.07 9.25 -3.72
C GLY A 96 15.61 9.14 -2.28
N GLU A 97 15.50 10.24 -1.54
CA GLU A 97 15.97 10.34 -0.14
C GLU A 97 15.02 9.69 0.88
N ARG A 98 13.88 9.16 0.44
CA ARG A 98 12.80 8.64 1.28
C ARG A 98 12.66 7.13 1.14
N ARG A 99 11.88 6.55 2.07
CA ARG A 99 11.42 5.17 1.98
C ARG A 99 9.92 5.19 1.74
N ILE A 100 9.44 4.29 0.88
CA ILE A 100 8.01 4.12 0.62
C ILE A 100 7.58 2.67 0.84
N MET A 101 6.28 2.49 1.02
CA MET A 101 5.62 1.21 0.85
C MET A 101 4.62 1.34 -0.29
N ARG A 102 4.62 0.37 -1.20
CA ARG A 102 3.72 0.36 -2.37
C ARG A 102 3.04 -1.00 -2.49
N TYR A 103 1.73 -0.97 -2.64
CA TYR A 103 0.89 -2.13 -2.86
C TYR A 103 0.24 -2.00 -4.23
N ARG A 104 0.26 -3.06 -5.02
CA ARG A 104 -0.39 -3.12 -6.33
C ARG A 104 -1.22 -4.38 -6.37
N LEU A 105 -2.53 -4.24 -6.35
CA LEU A 105 -3.46 -5.35 -6.14
C LEU A 105 -4.40 -5.43 -7.33
N ARG A 106 -4.48 -6.60 -7.95
CA ARG A 106 -5.51 -6.93 -8.93
C ARG A 106 -6.58 -7.77 -8.25
N ALA A 107 -7.82 -7.36 -8.42
CA ALA A 107 -8.98 -8.11 -7.94
C ALA A 107 -9.96 -8.38 -9.07
N ARG A 108 -10.72 -9.46 -8.91
CA ARG A 108 -11.79 -9.84 -9.83
C ARG A 108 -13.07 -10.16 -9.06
N SER A 109 -14.19 -9.60 -9.51
CA SER A 109 -15.52 -9.88 -8.95
C SER A 109 -16.08 -11.22 -9.43
N ALA A 110 -17.16 -11.70 -8.81
CA ALA A 110 -17.84 -12.92 -9.25
C ALA A 110 -18.41 -12.79 -10.67
N GLU A 111 -18.77 -11.58 -11.09
CA GLU A 111 -19.27 -11.24 -12.43
C GLU A 111 -18.14 -11.05 -13.46
N GLY A 112 -16.88 -11.23 -13.05
CA GLY A 112 -15.72 -11.11 -13.94
C GLY A 112 -15.20 -9.69 -14.15
N ARG A 113 -15.74 -8.69 -13.44
CA ARG A 113 -15.19 -7.32 -13.47
C ARG A 113 -13.82 -7.30 -12.80
N GLU A 114 -12.91 -6.51 -13.33
CA GLU A 114 -11.56 -6.36 -12.80
C GLU A 114 -11.34 -4.97 -12.23
N LEU A 115 -10.54 -4.91 -11.18
CA LEU A 115 -10.20 -3.67 -10.51
C LEU A 115 -8.75 -3.75 -10.05
N VAL A 116 -8.01 -2.66 -10.26
CA VAL A 116 -6.65 -2.51 -9.77
C VAL A 116 -6.63 -1.46 -8.67
N VAL A 117 -6.03 -1.79 -7.52
CA VAL A 117 -5.77 -0.84 -6.43
C VAL A 117 -4.27 -0.64 -6.30
N VAL A 118 -3.83 0.60 -6.42
CA VAL A 118 -2.46 1.02 -6.16
C VAL A 118 -2.44 1.84 -4.89
N GLY A 119 -1.82 1.30 -3.85
CA GLY A 119 -1.64 2.00 -2.59
C GLY A 119 -0.21 2.46 -2.41
N THR A 120 0.03 3.74 -2.14
CA THR A 120 1.35 4.26 -1.78
C THR A 120 1.34 4.90 -0.40
N LYS A 121 2.34 4.55 0.40
CA LYS A 121 2.57 5.08 1.72
C LYS A 121 3.97 5.63 1.79
N TYR A 122 4.07 6.89 2.21
CA TYR A 122 5.32 7.61 2.31
C TYR A 122 5.78 7.63 3.75
N LEU A 123 7.01 7.19 4.00
CA LEU A 123 7.56 7.16 5.36
C LEU A 123 8.39 8.41 5.61
N ARG A 124 7.99 9.19 6.61
CA ARG A 124 8.83 10.27 7.15
C ARG A 124 10.02 9.69 7.92
N ARG A 125 11.14 10.41 7.94
CA ARG A 125 12.36 10.03 8.69
C ARG A 125 12.10 10.09 10.22
N GLY A 126 12.55 9.07 10.96
CA GLY A 126 12.56 9.03 12.44
C GLY A 126 11.45 8.18 13.09
N LEU A 127 11.70 7.64 14.30
CA LEU A 127 10.81 6.71 15.03
C LEU A 127 9.40 7.25 15.30
N THR A 128 9.29 8.51 15.73
CA THR A 128 8.02 9.14 16.10
C THR A 128 7.19 9.52 14.87
N GLY A 129 7.84 9.89 13.76
CA GLY A 129 7.17 10.09 12.46
C GLY A 129 6.75 8.76 11.83
N ALA A 130 7.57 7.73 11.94
CA ALA A 130 7.29 6.42 11.38
C ALA A 130 6.06 5.75 12.01
N TRP A 131 5.84 5.88 13.33
CA TRP A 131 4.72 5.23 14.03
C TRP A 131 3.35 5.92 13.81
N GLY A 132 3.32 7.26 13.70
CA GLY A 132 2.11 8.01 13.37
C GLY A 132 1.71 7.87 11.89
N ASP A 133 2.69 7.92 10.99
CA ASP A 133 2.48 7.73 9.55
C ASP A 133 2.38 6.25 9.14
N THR A 134 2.60 5.28 10.05
CA THR A 134 2.57 3.85 9.68
C THR A 134 1.20 3.31 9.31
N THR A 135 0.13 4.05 9.51
CA THR A 135 -1.22 3.53 9.27
C THR A 135 -1.79 3.97 7.93
N THR A 136 -1.39 5.12 7.38
CA THR A 136 -2.05 5.72 6.22
C THR A 136 -1.47 5.24 4.90
N LEU A 137 -2.34 4.75 4.01
CA LEU A 137 -2.05 4.37 2.64
C LEU A 137 -2.96 5.19 1.72
N TYR A 138 -2.35 5.99 0.84
CA TYR A 138 -3.07 6.71 -0.20
C TYR A 138 -3.33 5.75 -1.35
N VAL A 139 -4.57 5.66 -1.80
CA VAL A 139 -4.99 4.66 -2.78
C VAL A 139 -5.56 5.30 -4.02
N ASP A 140 -5.10 4.79 -5.16
CA ASP A 140 -5.69 5.01 -6.46
C ASP A 140 -6.36 3.71 -6.91
N VAL A 141 -7.57 3.83 -7.43
CA VAL A 141 -8.37 2.70 -7.90
C VAL A 141 -8.65 2.88 -9.38
N PHE A 142 -8.33 1.85 -10.16
CA PHE A 142 -8.48 1.84 -11.61
C PHE A 142 -9.47 0.76 -12.02
N ASP A 143 -10.24 1.04 -13.07
CA ASP A 143 -11.11 0.05 -13.69
C ASP A 143 -10.32 -0.81 -14.69
N GLY A 144 -10.63 -2.10 -14.75
CA GLY A 144 -10.07 -3.02 -15.74
C GLY A 144 -8.65 -3.53 -15.45
N ASP A 145 -8.03 -4.07 -16.50
CA ASP A 145 -6.70 -4.68 -16.47
C ASP A 145 -5.63 -3.63 -16.81
N VAL A 146 -5.15 -2.92 -15.79
CA VAL A 146 -4.01 -2.02 -15.93
C VAL A 146 -2.72 -2.78 -15.60
N ASP A 147 -1.65 -2.52 -16.37
CA ASP A 147 -0.34 -3.08 -16.07
C ASP A 147 0.15 -2.56 -14.71
N MET A 148 0.61 -3.49 -13.87
CA MET A 148 1.06 -3.22 -12.51
C MET A 148 2.58 -3.18 -12.40
N ASP A 149 3.34 -3.44 -13.46
CA ASP A 149 4.79 -3.49 -13.39
C ASP A 149 5.44 -2.08 -13.30
N ASP A 150 6.64 -2.05 -12.70
CA ASP A 150 7.38 -0.81 -12.46
C ASP A 150 7.86 -0.21 -13.78
N GLY A 151 7.18 0.83 -14.30
CA GLY A 151 7.82 1.69 -15.30
C GLY A 151 7.00 2.43 -16.38
N GLY A 152 5.69 2.66 -16.26
CA GLY A 152 5.12 3.76 -17.06
C GLY A 152 3.64 3.77 -17.43
N GLU A 153 2.89 2.68 -17.28
CA GLU A 153 1.49 2.69 -17.75
C GLU A 153 0.52 3.32 -16.74
N LEU A 154 0.73 3.14 -15.43
CA LEU A 154 -0.13 3.74 -14.40
C LEU A 154 -0.04 5.28 -14.36
N GLU A 155 1.03 5.88 -14.86
CA GLU A 155 1.15 7.35 -14.94
C GLU A 155 0.26 7.95 -16.05
N GLN A 156 -0.26 7.13 -16.96
CA GLN A 156 -1.07 7.56 -18.10
C GLN A 156 -2.56 7.18 -17.98
N VAL A 157 -2.91 6.36 -16.98
CA VAL A 157 -4.29 5.96 -16.72
C VAL A 157 -4.82 6.78 -15.56
N GLU A 158 -5.97 7.43 -15.75
CA GLU A 158 -6.64 8.18 -14.69
C GLU A 158 -7.36 7.21 -13.74
N PRO A 159 -7.19 7.33 -12.41
CA PRO A 159 -7.97 6.54 -11.46
C PRO A 159 -9.46 6.87 -11.57
N ILE A 160 -10.32 5.87 -11.35
CA ILE A 160 -11.78 6.08 -11.24
C ILE A 160 -12.17 6.53 -9.83
N MET A 161 -11.39 6.16 -8.82
CA MET A 161 -11.57 6.57 -7.44
C MET A 161 -10.22 6.77 -6.76
N VAL A 162 -10.18 7.71 -5.82
CA VAL A 162 -9.00 7.98 -4.99
C VAL A 162 -9.40 8.04 -3.54
N GLY A 163 -8.50 7.67 -2.63
CA GLY A 163 -8.81 7.72 -1.22
C GLY A 163 -7.71 7.33 -0.25
N ILE A 164 -8.11 7.05 0.98
CA ILE A 164 -7.20 6.80 2.07
C ILE A 164 -7.67 5.57 2.81
N VAL A 165 -6.78 4.60 2.99
CA VAL A 165 -7.01 3.45 3.87
C VAL A 165 -6.02 3.43 5.01
N HIS A 166 -6.49 2.95 6.16
CA HIS A 166 -5.71 2.84 7.37
C HIS A 166 -5.55 1.38 7.80
N VAL A 167 -4.37 1.03 8.29
CA VAL A 167 -4.20 -0.16 9.14
C VAL A 167 -4.64 0.22 10.55
N LEU A 168 -5.72 -0.38 11.07
CA LEU A 168 -6.16 -0.07 12.44
C LEU A 168 -5.24 -0.75 13.46
N PRO A 169 -5.08 -0.19 14.68
CA PRO A 169 -4.26 -0.81 15.74
C PRO A 169 -4.61 -2.27 16.06
N ARG A 170 -5.89 -2.64 16.01
CA ARG A 170 -6.33 -4.04 16.19
C ARG A 170 -5.86 -4.96 15.05
N ASP A 171 -5.82 -4.43 13.83
CA ASP A 171 -5.39 -5.18 12.65
C ASP A 171 -3.86 -5.30 12.63
N LEU A 172 -3.13 -4.31 13.18
CA LEU A 172 -1.70 -4.43 13.45
C LEU A 172 -1.39 -5.57 14.43
N VAL A 173 -2.18 -5.72 15.50
CA VAL A 173 -2.05 -6.87 16.42
C VAL A 173 -2.34 -8.18 15.70
N GLY A 174 -3.42 -8.23 14.91
CA GLY A 174 -3.74 -9.41 14.07
C GLY A 174 -2.62 -9.76 13.08
N GLN A 175 -2.03 -8.75 12.43
CA GLN A 175 -0.89 -8.90 11.52
C GLN A 175 0.31 -9.49 12.26
N MET A 176 0.66 -8.94 13.42
CA MET A 176 1.76 -9.45 14.25
C MET A 176 1.53 -10.91 14.68
N LEU A 177 0.29 -11.27 15.04
CA LEU A 177 -0.09 -12.63 15.42
C LEU A 177 -0.10 -13.60 14.23
N SER A 178 -0.35 -13.10 13.02
CA SER A 178 -0.37 -13.90 11.79
C SER A 178 1.03 -14.16 11.21
N LEU A 179 2.06 -13.46 11.70
CA LEU A 179 3.43 -13.60 11.20
C LEU A 179 3.93 -15.04 11.39
N ARG A 180 4.30 -15.66 10.28
CA ARG A 180 4.98 -16.97 10.27
C ARG A 180 6.37 -16.82 9.66
N GLY A 181 7.32 -17.61 10.18
CA GLY A 181 8.75 -17.50 9.85
C GLY A 181 9.54 -16.90 11.00
N ARG A 182 10.22 -15.76 10.80
CA ARG A 182 11.01 -15.05 11.83
C ARG A 182 10.36 -13.70 12.20
N PRO A 183 9.25 -13.67 12.95
CA PRO A 183 8.56 -12.43 13.32
C PRO A 183 9.47 -11.41 14.02
N LEU A 184 10.29 -11.89 14.97
CA LEU A 184 11.26 -11.05 15.69
C LEU A 184 12.39 -10.55 14.78
N GLY A 185 12.87 -11.39 13.86
CA GLY A 185 13.89 -11.00 12.89
C GLY A 185 13.39 -9.92 11.95
N PHE A 186 12.22 -10.12 11.35
CA PHE A 186 11.55 -9.14 10.50
C PHE A 186 11.27 -7.83 11.25
N GLY A 187 10.76 -7.89 12.48
CA GLY A 187 10.50 -6.70 13.29
C GLY A 187 11.77 -5.91 13.61
N CYS A 188 12.84 -6.57 14.05
CA CYS A 188 14.14 -5.92 14.29
C CYS A 188 14.71 -5.30 13.01
N ASP A 189 14.60 -6.01 11.90
CA ASP A 189 15.07 -5.59 10.58
C ASP A 189 14.30 -4.40 10.02
N PHE A 190 12.98 -4.39 10.23
CA PHE A 190 12.10 -3.28 9.90
C PHE A 190 12.47 -2.06 10.74
N VAL A 191 12.56 -2.22 12.06
CA VAL A 191 12.92 -1.13 12.99
C VAL A 191 14.30 -0.56 12.67
N ARG A 192 15.29 -1.40 12.38
CA ARG A 192 16.65 -0.97 12.00
C ARG A 192 16.65 -0.13 10.72
N ARG A 193 15.85 -0.48 9.72
CA ARG A 193 15.75 0.24 8.44
C ARG A 193 14.93 1.53 8.52
N VAL A 194 13.97 1.58 9.45
CA VAL A 194 13.19 2.79 9.73
C VAL A 194 13.98 3.78 10.59
N LEU A 195 14.88 3.29 11.44
CA LEU A 195 15.77 4.10 12.25
C LEU A 195 16.90 4.71 11.42
N PRO A 196 17.15 6.04 11.49
CA PRO A 196 18.31 6.61 10.83
C PRO A 196 19.59 6.04 11.45
N HIS A 197 20.51 5.56 10.60
CA HIS A 197 21.89 5.36 11.02
C HIS A 197 22.42 6.71 11.55
N ARG A 198 22.72 6.79 12.85
CA ARG A 198 23.64 7.82 13.32
C ARG A 198 24.95 7.57 12.60
N VAL A 199 25.22 8.34 11.56
CA VAL A 199 26.57 8.50 11.03
C VAL A 199 27.42 8.94 12.22
N ARG A 200 28.25 8.03 12.73
CA ARG A 200 29.38 8.42 13.58
C ARG A 200 30.25 9.28 12.68
N ARG A 201 30.16 10.60 12.85
CA ARG A 201 31.25 11.50 12.50
C ARG A 201 32.33 11.37 13.56
#